data_AF-A0A9E5E452-F1
#
_entry.id   AF-A0A9E5E452-F1
#
_cell.length_a   1.000
_cell.length_b   1.000
_cell.length_c   1.000
_cell.angle_alpha   90.00
_cell.angle_beta   90.00
_cell.angle_gamma   90.00
#
_symmetry.space_group_name_H-M   'P 1'
#
loop_
_entity.id
_entity.type
_entity.pdbx_description
1 polymer ?
#
loop_
_entity_poly.entity_id
_entity_poly.type
_entity_poly.pdbx_seq_one_letter_code
_entity_poly.pdbx_strand_id
1 'polypeptide(L)'
;MIAAMITLLATHHANERARERIGWHRRTLDRMLERVFYDGLGLGDCPRRLHEFIAASVTAEARGLTRIYGEHLYVFARDQPNVVVLKTVYPLPAALKSTAHRARDPHNALAA
;
A
#
# COMPACT_ATOMS: atom_id res chain seq x y z
N MET A 1 -10.29 -6.80 25.28
CA MET A 1 -9.93 -7.22 23.91
C MET A 1 -8.53 -6.74 23.62
N ILE A 2 -7.54 -7.64 23.58
CA ILE A 2 -6.20 -7.29 23.10
C ILE A 2 -6.35 -7.15 21.58
N ALA A 3 -6.21 -5.94 21.04
CA ALA A 3 -6.08 -5.77 19.59
C ALA A 3 -4.84 -6.57 19.16
N ALA A 4 -5.04 -7.65 18.40
CA ALA A 4 -3.94 -8.47 17.95
C ALA A 4 -3.00 -7.60 17.11
N MET A 5 -1.75 -7.45 17.56
CA MET A 5 -0.74 -6.68 16.85
C MET A 5 -0.48 -7.34 15.50
N ILE A 6 -0.75 -6.62 14.40
CA ILE A 6 -0.53 -7.12 13.05
C ILE A 6 0.99 -7.11 12.79
N THR A 7 1.52 -8.27 12.43
CA THR A 7 2.90 -8.41 11.93
C THR A 7 2.91 -8.13 10.43
N LEU A 8 3.78 -7.22 10.00
CA LEU A 8 3.96 -6.86 8.59
C LEU A 8 5.29 -7.41 8.07
N LEU A 9 5.26 -8.11 6.94
CA LEU A 9 6.45 -8.68 6.31
C LEU A 9 6.49 -8.38 4.81
N ALA A 10 7.68 -8.25 4.24
CA ALA A 10 7.86 -8.18 2.79
C ALA A 10 8.32 -9.54 2.25
N THR A 11 7.63 -10.04 1.22
CA THR A 11 8.07 -11.26 0.51
C THR A 11 9.40 -11.02 -0.23
N HIS A 12 10.09 -12.11 -0.60
CA HIS A 12 11.29 -12.00 -1.45
C HIS A 12 10.99 -11.23 -2.75
N HIS A 13 9.88 -11.58 -3.41
CA HIS A 13 9.43 -10.91 -4.62
C HIS A 13 9.19 -9.41 -4.39
N ALA A 14 8.49 -9.03 -3.31
CA ALA A 14 8.27 -7.62 -2.99
C ALA A 14 9.58 -6.85 -2.76
N ASN A 15 10.59 -7.47 -2.13
CA ASN A 15 11.90 -6.87 -1.94
C ASN A 15 12.61 -6.60 -3.27
N GLU A 16 12.59 -7.57 -4.20
CA GLU A 16 13.15 -7.39 -5.54
C GLU A 16 12.42 -6.28 -6.30
N ARG A 17 11.07 -6.32 -6.32
CA ARG A 17 10.26 -5.32 -7.03
C ARG A 17 10.45 -3.92 -6.43
N ALA A 18 10.59 -3.80 -5.11
CA ALA A 18 10.85 -2.51 -4.48
C ALA A 18 12.23 -1.95 -4.89
N ARG A 19 13.25 -2.81 -4.96
CA ARG A 19 14.58 -2.40 -5.44
C ARG A 19 14.52 -1.93 -6.89
N GLU A 20 13.89 -2.70 -7.76
CA GLU A 20 13.84 -2.40 -9.20
C GLU A 20 12.96 -1.21 -9.55
N ARG A 21 11.79 -1.09 -8.93
CA ARG A 21 10.74 -0.14 -9.36
C ARG A 21 10.80 1.18 -8.61
N ILE A 22 11.25 1.17 -7.36
CA ILE A 22 11.22 2.35 -6.49
C ILE A 22 12.58 2.65 -5.85
N GLY A 23 13.62 1.85 -6.15
CA GLY A 23 14.97 2.04 -5.63
C GLY A 23 15.14 1.70 -4.15
N TRP A 24 14.16 1.05 -3.51
CA TRP A 24 14.23 0.75 -2.08
C TRP A 24 14.92 -0.59 -1.83
N HIS A 25 16.01 -0.56 -1.08
CA HIS A 25 16.61 -1.77 -0.53
C HIS A 25 15.75 -2.34 0.60
N ARG A 26 15.93 -3.62 0.90
CA ARG A 26 15.19 -4.36 1.93
C ARG A 26 15.06 -3.60 3.26
N ARG A 27 16.17 -3.05 3.80
CA ARG A 27 16.13 -2.28 5.05
C ARG A 27 15.21 -1.06 4.99
N THR A 28 15.19 -0.36 3.86
CA THR A 28 14.30 0.79 3.66
C THR A 28 12.85 0.32 3.57
N LEU A 29 12.59 -0.76 2.83
CA LEU A 29 11.25 -1.32 2.69
C LEU A 29 10.70 -1.79 4.04
N ASP A 30 11.49 -2.54 4.82
CA ASP A 30 11.10 -3.05 6.14
C ASP A 30 10.75 -1.89 7.09
N ARG A 31 11.56 -0.82 7.10
CA ARG A 31 11.29 0.39 7.90
C ARG A 31 10.03 1.14 7.44
N MET A 32 9.77 1.17 6.14
CA MET A 32 8.64 1.91 5.57
C MET A 32 7.34 1.11 5.58
N LEU A 33 7.40 -0.20 5.86
CA LEU A 33 6.27 -1.12 5.68
C LEU A 33 5.08 -0.74 6.56
N GLU A 34 5.31 -0.47 7.84
CA GLU A 34 4.29 0.01 8.78
C GLU A 34 3.68 1.32 8.30
N ARG A 35 4.53 2.27 7.93
CA ARG A 35 4.08 3.59 7.47
C ARG A 35 3.21 3.51 6.22
N VAL A 36 3.60 2.67 5.26
CA VAL A 36 2.82 2.43 4.05
C VAL A 36 1.50 1.75 4.37
N PHE A 37 1.49 0.80 5.30
CA PHE A 37 0.30 0.02 5.63
C PHE A 37 -0.74 0.84 6.42
N TYR A 38 -0.30 1.63 7.39
CA TYR A 38 -1.19 2.39 8.27
C TYR A 38 -1.51 3.80 7.74
N ASP A 39 -0.55 4.50 7.14
CA ASP A 39 -0.74 5.88 6.65
C ASP A 39 -1.03 5.92 5.13
N GLY A 40 -1.01 4.77 4.47
CA GLY A 40 -1.30 4.68 3.04
C GLY A 40 -2.79 4.81 2.76
N LEU A 41 -3.12 5.45 1.65
CA LEU A 41 -4.49 5.62 1.21
C LEU A 41 -5.10 4.25 0.90
N GLY A 42 -6.09 3.85 1.70
CA GLY A 42 -6.87 2.63 1.48
C GLY A 42 -7.93 2.83 0.40
N LEU A 43 -8.57 1.74 -0.02
CA LEU A 43 -9.61 1.79 -1.05
C LEU A 43 -10.79 2.71 -0.66
N GLY A 44 -11.17 2.72 0.62
CA GLY A 44 -12.29 3.54 1.14
C GLY A 44 -12.01 5.05 1.10
N ASP A 45 -10.73 5.43 1.14
CA ASP A 45 -10.30 6.84 1.13
C ASP A 45 -9.90 7.31 -0.28
N CYS A 46 -9.87 6.39 -1.24
CA CYS A 46 -9.53 6.69 -2.62
C CYS A 46 -10.66 7.45 -3.33
N PRO A 47 -10.36 8.55 -4.03
CA PRO A 47 -11.28 9.12 -5.02
C PRO A 47 -11.63 8.08 -6.08
N ARG A 48 -12.81 8.21 -6.66
CA ARG A 48 -13.39 7.27 -7.64
C ARG A 48 -12.40 6.76 -8.69
N ARG A 49 -11.57 7.64 -9.26
CA ARG A 49 -10.59 7.27 -10.29
C ARG A 49 -9.48 6.34 -9.78
N LEU A 50 -8.99 6.53 -8.56
CA LEU A 50 -8.02 5.61 -7.94
C LEU A 50 -8.70 4.31 -7.54
N HIS A 51 -9.93 4.39 -7.03
CA HIS A 51 -10.72 3.23 -6.68
C HIS A 51 -10.95 2.30 -7.90
N GLU A 52 -11.39 2.85 -9.03
CA GLU A 52 -11.57 2.12 -10.29
C GLU A 52 -10.25 1.47 -10.76
N PHE A 53 -9.13 2.20 -10.67
CA PHE A 53 -7.82 1.68 -11.02
C PHE A 53 -7.41 0.49 -10.13
N ILE A 54 -7.54 0.61 -8.80
CA ILE A 54 -7.22 -0.48 -7.87
C ILE A 54 -8.15 -1.67 -8.16
N ALA A 55 -9.45 -1.43 -8.32
CA ALA A 55 -10.41 -2.49 -8.60
C ALA A 55 -10.07 -3.27 -9.88
N ALA A 56 -9.62 -2.59 -10.95
CA ALA A 56 -9.19 -3.24 -12.18
C ALA A 56 -7.84 -3.95 -12.07
N SER A 57 -6.94 -3.49 -11.19
CA SER A 57 -5.54 -3.93 -11.15
C SER A 57 -5.24 -5.02 -10.13
N VAL A 58 -6.10 -5.22 -9.12
CA VAL A 58 -5.88 -6.21 -8.06
C VAL A 58 -7.11 -7.07 -7.80
N THR A 59 -6.86 -8.30 -7.32
CA THR A 59 -7.92 -9.26 -6.95
C THR A 59 -8.80 -8.70 -5.83
N ALA A 60 -10.05 -9.13 -5.79
CA ALA A 60 -11.01 -8.68 -4.78
C ALA A 60 -10.49 -8.86 -3.34
N GLU A 61 -9.77 -9.94 -3.08
CA GLU A 61 -9.16 -10.28 -1.78
C GLU A 61 -8.05 -9.30 -1.37
N ALA A 62 -7.26 -8.81 -2.33
CA ALA A 62 -6.14 -7.89 -2.07
C ALA A 62 -6.58 -6.43 -1.96
N ARG A 63 -7.74 -6.06 -2.52
CA ARG A 63 -8.25 -4.68 -2.58
C ARG A 63 -8.32 -3.99 -1.22
N GLY A 64 -8.82 -4.67 -0.19
CA GLY A 64 -8.99 -4.08 1.15
C GLY A 64 -7.66 -3.81 1.88
N LEU A 65 -6.61 -4.54 1.53
CA LEU A 65 -5.28 -4.40 2.15
C LEU A 65 -4.34 -3.55 1.30
N THR A 66 -4.68 -3.29 0.04
CA THR A 66 -3.88 -2.47 -0.87
C THR A 66 -3.80 -1.03 -0.36
N ARG A 67 -2.63 -0.42 -0.53
CA ARG A 67 -2.35 0.96 -0.11
C ARG A 67 -1.70 1.74 -1.22
N ILE A 68 -2.12 2.99 -1.40
CA ILE A 68 -1.36 3.96 -2.19
C ILE A 68 -0.53 4.80 -1.23
N TYR A 69 0.78 4.87 -1.46
CA TYR A 69 1.69 5.69 -0.67
C TYR A 69 2.70 6.38 -1.58
N GLY A 70 2.70 7.72 -1.54
CA GLY A 70 3.45 8.53 -2.51
C GLY A 70 2.94 8.28 -3.93
N GLU A 71 3.86 7.91 -4.83
CA GLU A 71 3.54 7.64 -6.24
C GLU A 71 3.37 6.14 -6.56
N HIS A 72 3.18 5.30 -5.54
CA HIS A 72 3.25 3.84 -5.69
C HIS A 72 2.04 3.14 -5.06
N LEU A 73 1.66 2.01 -5.67
CA LEU A 73 0.66 1.07 -5.19
C LEU A 73 1.36 -0.11 -4.52
N TYR A 74 0.99 -0.40 -3.28
CA TYR A 74 1.50 -1.51 -2.48
C TYR A 74 0.40 -2.55 -2.32
N VAL A 75 0.64 -3.75 -2.84
CA VAL A 75 -0.35 -4.84 -2.83
C VAL A 75 -0.01 -5.81 -1.72
N PHE A 76 -0.85 -5.80 -0.68
CA PHE A 76 -0.74 -6.67 0.47
C PHE A 76 -1.71 -7.84 0.36
N ALA A 77 -1.38 -8.93 1.04
CA ALA A 77 -2.27 -10.07 1.23
C ALA A 77 -2.19 -10.54 2.69
N ARG A 78 -3.29 -11.12 3.17
CA ARG A 78 -3.31 -11.78 4.47
C ARG A 78 -2.71 -13.18 4.32
N ASP A 79 -1.70 -13.48 5.13
CA ASP A 79 -1.08 -14.80 5.17
C ASP A 79 -1.65 -15.62 6.33
N GLN A 80 -1.80 -15.00 7.50
CA GLN A 80 -2.37 -15.57 8.71
C GLN A 80 -3.27 -14.53 9.41
N PRO A 81 -4.07 -14.90 10.43
CA PRO A 81 -4.95 -13.95 11.13
C PRO A 81 -4.26 -12.68 11.61
N ASN A 82 -2.99 -12.76 12.00
CA ASN A 82 -2.20 -11.63 12.49
C ASN A 82 -0.98 -11.29 11.60
N VAL A 83 -0.88 -11.88 10.41
CA VAL A 83 0.26 -11.66 9.50
C VAL A 83 -0.24 -11.14 8.16
N VAL A 84 0.25 -9.97 7.78
CA VAL A 84 0.00 -9.36 6.48
C VAL A 84 1.33 -9.23 5.74
N VAL A 85 1.35 -9.70 4.50
CA VAL A 85 2.54 -9.74 3.67
C VAL A 85 2.41 -8.79 2.49
N LEU A 86 3.45 -7.99 2.23
CA LEU A 86 3.58 -7.25 0.98
C LEU A 86 3.96 -8.24 -0.12
N LYS A 87 3.11 -8.38 -1.13
CA LYS A 87 3.34 -9.26 -2.29
C LYS A 87 4.11 -8.54 -3.40
N THR A 88 3.80 -7.28 -3.67
CA THR A 88 4.44 -6.51 -4.75
C THR A 88 4.20 -5.00 -4.60
N VAL A 89 4.99 -4.21 -5.31
CA VAL A 89 4.86 -2.75 -5.42
C VAL A 89 4.83 -2.36 -6.89
N TYR A 90 3.95 -1.43 -7.28
CA TYR A 90 3.87 -0.88 -8.64
C TYR A 90 3.98 0.64 -8.62
N PRO A 91 4.66 1.26 -9.60
CA PRO A 91 4.50 2.69 -9.84
C PRO A 91 3.07 2.96 -10.31
N LEU A 92 2.49 4.06 -9.81
CA LEU A 92 1.22 4.54 -10.35
C LEU A 92 1.43 5.07 -11.77
N PRO A 93 0.45 4.85 -12.67
CA PRO A 93 0.39 5.57 -13.94
C PRO A 93 0.51 7.08 -13.73
N ALA A 94 1.26 7.77 -14.60
CA ALA A 94 1.53 9.21 -14.45
C ALA A 94 0.24 10.04 -14.27
N ALA A 95 -0.84 9.67 -14.98
CA ALA A 95 -2.15 10.32 -14.91
C ALA A 95 -2.85 10.19 -13.54
N LEU A 96 -2.42 9.28 -12.67
CA LEU A 96 -3.00 9.02 -11.35
C LEU A 96 -2.18 9.60 -10.19
N LYS A 97 -0.91 9.98 -10.43
CA LYS A 97 -0.01 10.49 -9.39
C LYS A 97 -0.53 11.77 -8.73
N SER A 98 -1.00 12.73 -9.53
CA SER A 98 -1.57 14.00 -9.02
C SER A 98 -2.88 13.80 -8.26
N THR A 99 -3.67 12.79 -8.63
CA THR A 99 -4.87 12.40 -7.88
C THR A 99 -4.51 11.78 -6.53
N ALA A 100 -3.51 10.89 -6.51
CA ALA A 100 -3.01 10.28 -5.26
C ALA A 100 -2.45 11.32 -4.30
N HIS A 101 -1.67 12.29 -4.80
CA HIS A 101 -1.15 13.38 -3.98
C HIS A 101 -2.26 14.18 -3.29
N ARG A 102 -3.25 14.64 -4.06
CA ARG A 102 -4.36 15.46 -3.54
C ARG A 102 -5.27 14.70 -2.56
N ALA A 103 -5.42 13.39 -2.75
CA ALA A 103 -6.21 12.56 -1.85
C ALA A 103 -5.56 12.36 -0.48
N ARG A 104 -4.23 12.53 -0.39
CA ARG A 104 -3.49 12.32 0.85
C ARG A 104 -3.64 13.46 1.85
N ASP A 105 -3.78 14.70 1.36
CA ASP A 105 -3.88 15.89 2.22
C ASP A 105 -5.04 15.84 3.22
N PRO A 106 -6.30 15.51 2.82
CA PRO A 106 -7.39 15.34 3.77
C PRO A 106 -7.27 14.06 4.62
N HIS A 107 -6.66 13.00 4.09
CA HIS A 107 -6.45 11.74 4.83
C HIS A 107 -5.51 11.95 6.03
N ASN A 108 -4.42 12.69 5.85
CA ASN A 108 -3.50 13.02 6.94
C ASN A 108 -4.14 13.95 7.99
N ALA A 109 -5.08 14.82 7.59
CA ALA A 109 -5.78 15.72 8.51
C ALA A 109 -6.79 15.00 9.42
N LEU A 110 -7.29 13.82 9.01
CA LEU A 110 -8.17 12.96 9.81
C LEU A 110 -7.41 11.97 10.70
N ALA A 111 -6.11 11.77 10.44
CA ALA A 111 -5.24 10.83 11.16
C ALA A 111 -4.35 11.50 12.22
N ALA A 112 -4.40 12.84 12.33
CA ALA A 112 -3.67 13.67 13.30
C ALA A 112 -4.58 14.11 14.46
#